data_AF-A0A2V6FNS8-F1
#
_entry.id   AF-A0A2V6FNS8-F1
#
_cell.length_a   1.000
_cell.length_b   1.000
_cell.length_c   1.000
_cell.angle_alpha   90.00
_cell.angle_beta   90.00
_cell.angle_gamma   90.00
#
_symmetry.space_group_name_H-M   'P 1'
#
loop_
_entity.id
_entity.type
_entity.pdbx_description
1 polymer ?
#
loop_
_entity_poly.entity_id
_entity_poly.type
_entity_poly.pdbx_seq_one_letter_code
_entity_poly.pdbx_strand_id
1 'polypeptide(L)'
;MKKRTKITSYVALALSAGFFIWCFKNNYSRLMAEGETKADTDLINVKVPDYQRRAAPAKTDYHLGAWGAGMVLSLVGLGLMAAHDISGFIGSRALKVLYTDEGAQAASPDYDKAEEEWANGNFLEAIQLMRDYLKQNPREQHAALRIAEIYEKDLQNFLAAALEYEEVLKQRLPPERWGWAAIHLCNLYTSKLNQSDKAIALLHRIVAEHGETAAAEKARKRLAQLEEEGIIAAPVETPAEPAPPASNLPPGFAPKKL
;
A
#
# COMPACT_ATOMS: atom_id res chain seq x y z
N MET A 1 -9.85 -19.94 2.12
CA MET A 1 -10.80 -20.75 1.31
C MET A 1 -10.01 -21.63 0.36
N LYS A 2 -10.39 -22.91 0.18
CA LYS A 2 -9.75 -23.78 -0.83
C LYS A 2 -10.03 -23.21 -2.23
N LYS A 3 -9.07 -23.30 -3.16
CA LYS A 3 -9.20 -22.73 -4.53
C LYS A 3 -10.51 -23.14 -5.23
N ARG A 4 -10.93 -24.39 -5.02
CA ARG A 4 -12.20 -24.93 -5.54
C ARG A 4 -13.44 -24.20 -5.00
N THR A 5 -13.52 -23.97 -3.69
CA THR A 5 -14.70 -23.29 -3.09
C THR A 5 -14.81 -21.85 -3.57
N LYS A 6 -13.68 -21.19 -3.81
CA LYS A 6 -13.63 -19.81 -4.33
C LYS A 6 -14.16 -19.70 -5.76
N ILE A 7 -13.73 -20.61 -6.64
CA ILE A 7 -14.22 -20.68 -8.02
C ILE A 7 -15.72 -20.95 -8.03
N THR A 8 -16.20 -21.87 -7.19
CA THR A 8 -17.64 -22.14 -7.07
C THR A 8 -18.43 -20.90 -6.63
N SER A 9 -17.92 -20.11 -5.67
CA SER A 9 -18.56 -18.87 -5.24
C SER A 9 -18.60 -17.80 -6.34
N TYR A 10 -17.53 -17.63 -7.12
CA TYR A 10 -17.52 -16.71 -8.27
C TYR A 10 -18.51 -17.11 -9.34
N VAL A 11 -18.55 -18.40 -9.70
CA VAL A 11 -19.48 -18.92 -10.70
C VAL A 11 -20.92 -18.74 -10.21
N ALA A 12 -21.20 -19.03 -8.94
CA ALA A 12 -22.53 -18.84 -8.37
C ALA A 12 -22.98 -17.37 -8.40
N LEU A 13 -22.12 -16.43 -8.02
CA LEU A 13 -22.43 -14.99 -8.05
C LEU A 13 -22.57 -14.44 -9.47
N ALA A 14 -21.76 -14.92 -10.42
CA ALA A 14 -21.87 -14.53 -11.82
C ALA A 14 -23.17 -15.04 -12.45
N LEU A 15 -23.54 -16.29 -12.16
CA LEU A 15 -24.81 -16.87 -12.61
C LEU A 15 -26.01 -16.18 -11.97
N SER A 16 -25.95 -15.85 -10.67
CA SER A 16 -27.02 -15.10 -10.01
C SER A 16 -27.17 -13.71 -10.61
N ALA A 17 -26.06 -12.97 -10.80
CA ALA A 17 -26.08 -11.66 -11.44
C ALA A 17 -26.70 -11.73 -12.84
N GLY A 18 -26.29 -12.69 -13.68
CA GLY A 18 -26.87 -12.91 -15.01
C GLY A 18 -28.37 -13.19 -14.97
N PHE A 19 -28.82 -14.03 -14.03
CA PHE A 19 -30.24 -14.36 -13.84
C PHE A 19 -31.05 -13.13 -13.40
N PHE A 20 -30.57 -12.37 -12.42
CA PHE A 20 -31.23 -11.16 -11.92
C PHE A 20 -31.30 -10.07 -13.00
N ILE A 21 -30.24 -9.88 -13.79
CA ILE A 21 -30.22 -8.93 -14.91
C ILE A 21 -31.24 -9.32 -15.98
N TRP A 22 -31.32 -10.60 -16.33
CA TRP A 22 -32.29 -11.10 -17.31
C TRP A 22 -33.74 -10.92 -16.82
N CYS A 23 -34.04 -11.30 -15.59
CA CYS A 23 -35.35 -11.11 -14.97
C CYS A 23 -35.72 -9.62 -14.89
N PHE A 24 -34.80 -8.77 -14.46
CA PHE A 24 -35.02 -7.33 -14.36
C PHE A 24 -35.31 -6.72 -15.73
N LYS A 25 -34.51 -7.04 -16.76
CA LYS A 25 -34.70 -6.54 -18.14
C LYS A 25 -36.05 -6.97 -18.73
N ASN A 26 -36.45 -8.22 -18.51
CA ASN A 26 -37.74 -8.72 -19.01
C ASN A 26 -38.93 -8.07 -18.31
N ASN A 27 -38.86 -7.81 -17.00
CA ASN A 27 -39.94 -7.13 -16.28
C ASN A 27 -39.96 -5.62 -16.58
N TYR A 28 -38.79 -5.00 -16.70
CA TYR A 28 -38.67 -3.58 -17.06
C TYR A 28 -39.22 -3.29 -18.46
N SER A 29 -38.86 -4.12 -19.45
CA SER A 29 -39.38 -3.97 -20.83
C SER A 29 -40.90 -4.15 -20.91
N ARG A 30 -41.48 -5.06 -20.12
CA ARG A 30 -42.94 -5.20 -20.00
C ARG A 30 -43.59 -3.95 -19.42
N LEU A 31 -43.03 -3.40 -18.34
CA LEU A 31 -43.54 -2.18 -17.70
C LEU A 31 -43.47 -0.97 -18.66
N MET A 32 -42.39 -0.85 -19.43
CA MET A 32 -42.27 0.22 -20.43
C MET A 32 -43.25 0.04 -21.61
N ALA A 33 -43.50 -1.20 -22.04
CA ALA A 33 -44.49 -1.50 -23.10
C ALA A 33 -45.94 -1.25 -22.65
N GLU A 34 -46.26 -1.46 -21.36
CA GLU A 34 -47.56 -1.10 -20.79
C GLU A 34 -47.74 0.42 -20.65
N GLY A 35 -46.65 1.18 -20.47
CA GLY A 35 -46.68 2.64 -20.39
C GLY A 35 -46.99 3.36 -21.71
N GLU A 36 -46.69 2.74 -22.87
CA GLU A 36 -46.90 3.36 -24.19
C GLU A 36 -48.32 3.19 -24.76
N THR A 37 -49.17 2.32 -24.18
CA THR A 37 -50.43 1.91 -24.84
C THR A 37 -51.70 2.66 -24.39
N LYS A 38 -51.61 3.77 -23.64
CA LYS A 38 -52.80 4.60 -23.30
C LYS A 38 -52.55 6.11 -23.26
N ALA A 39 -51.85 6.66 -24.26
CA ALA A 39 -52.17 8.02 -24.66
C ALA A 39 -53.40 7.96 -25.59
N ASP A 40 -54.58 7.89 -24.97
CA ASP A 40 -55.87 8.07 -25.63
C ASP A 40 -55.89 9.51 -26.19
N THR A 41 -55.36 9.66 -27.41
CA THR A 41 -55.23 10.94 -28.10
C THR A 41 -56.42 11.12 -29.03
N ASP A 42 -57.61 10.70 -28.60
CA ASP A 42 -58.85 11.00 -29.30
C ASP A 42 -59.30 12.42 -28.91
N LEU A 43 -58.79 13.40 -29.67
CA LEU A 43 -59.09 14.84 -29.50
C LEU A 43 -60.57 15.17 -29.74
N ILE A 44 -61.40 14.21 -30.17
CA ILE A 44 -62.80 14.41 -30.51
C ILE A 44 -63.73 14.12 -29.32
N ASN A 45 -63.27 13.39 -28.30
CA ASN A 45 -64.09 13.08 -27.13
C ASN A 45 -63.34 13.33 -25.81
N VAL A 46 -63.19 14.61 -25.47
CA VAL A 46 -62.57 15.04 -24.21
C VAL A 46 -63.50 14.70 -23.04
N LYS A 47 -63.26 13.55 -22.41
CA LYS A 47 -63.91 13.18 -21.15
C LYS A 47 -63.28 14.03 -20.03
N VAL A 48 -64.01 15.03 -19.55
CA VAL A 48 -63.54 15.93 -18.48
C VAL A 48 -63.16 15.07 -17.26
N PRO A 49 -61.94 15.23 -16.69
CA PRO A 49 -61.51 14.42 -15.55
C PRO A 49 -62.40 14.69 -14.33
N ASP A 50 -62.95 13.63 -13.75
CA ASP A 50 -63.70 13.73 -12.50
C ASP A 50 -62.73 13.85 -11.32
N TYR A 51 -62.46 15.08 -10.90
CA TYR A 51 -61.53 15.41 -9.82
C TYR A 51 -61.99 14.93 -8.44
N GLN A 52 -63.24 14.46 -8.28
CA GLN A 52 -63.72 13.89 -7.02
C GLN A 52 -63.37 12.41 -6.85
N ARG A 53 -62.91 11.74 -7.92
CA ARG A 53 -62.39 10.37 -7.84
C ARG A 53 -60.97 10.41 -7.28
N ARG A 54 -60.78 9.94 -6.03
CA ARG A 54 -59.43 9.66 -5.49
C ARG A 54 -58.68 8.79 -6.50
N ALA A 55 -57.49 9.24 -6.91
CA ALA A 55 -56.62 8.46 -7.78
C ALA A 55 -56.46 7.05 -7.18
N ALA A 56 -56.70 6.02 -7.99
CA ALA A 56 -56.43 4.65 -7.57
C ALA A 56 -54.94 4.57 -7.19
N PRO A 57 -54.57 3.89 -6.09
CA PRO A 57 -53.18 3.76 -5.70
C PRO A 57 -52.40 3.16 -6.86
N ALA A 58 -51.29 3.79 -7.24
CA ALA A 58 -50.40 3.26 -8.26
C ALA A 58 -50.01 1.84 -7.85
N LYS A 59 -50.39 0.85 -8.66
CA LYS A 59 -50.03 -0.55 -8.44
C LYS A 59 -48.52 -0.64 -8.47
N THR A 60 -47.91 -0.75 -7.30
CA THR A 60 -46.46 -0.81 -7.16
C THR A 60 -46.04 -2.23 -7.53
N ASP A 61 -45.28 -2.39 -8.60
CA ASP A 61 -44.80 -3.71 -9.03
C ASP A 61 -43.64 -4.15 -8.13
N TYR A 62 -44.00 -4.76 -6.99
CA TYR A 62 -43.05 -5.29 -6.00
C TYR A 62 -42.05 -6.30 -6.59
N HIS A 63 -42.44 -6.98 -7.69
CA HIS A 63 -41.55 -7.90 -8.40
C HIS A 63 -40.37 -7.18 -9.04
N LEU A 64 -40.57 -6.03 -9.67
CA LEU A 64 -39.48 -5.28 -10.32
C LEU A 64 -38.48 -4.76 -9.27
N GLY A 65 -38.99 -4.26 -8.14
CA GLY A 65 -38.16 -3.85 -7.00
C GLY A 65 -37.34 -4.99 -6.41
N ALA A 66 -37.94 -6.17 -6.25
CA ALA A 66 -37.26 -7.36 -5.73
C ALA A 66 -36.13 -7.85 -6.67
N TRP A 67 -36.38 -7.90 -7.99
CA TRP A 67 -35.36 -8.27 -8.97
C TRP A 67 -34.22 -7.25 -9.02
N GLY A 68 -34.53 -5.96 -8.94
CA GLY A 68 -33.54 -4.88 -8.87
C GLY A 68 -32.65 -4.97 -7.63
N ALA A 69 -33.24 -5.24 -6.46
CA ALA A 69 -32.49 -5.42 -5.21
C ALA A 69 -31.54 -6.63 -5.27
N GLY A 70 -32.01 -7.77 -5.81
CA GLY A 70 -31.19 -8.97 -5.99
C GLY A 70 -30.02 -8.77 -6.96
N MET A 71 -30.23 -7.97 -8.02
CA MET A 71 -29.17 -7.58 -8.95
C MET A 71 -28.09 -6.75 -8.26
N VAL A 72 -28.48 -5.69 -7.53
CA VAL A 72 -27.53 -4.82 -6.82
C VAL A 72 -26.71 -5.61 -5.81
N LEU A 73 -27.36 -6.45 -5.00
CA LEU A 73 -26.68 -7.27 -3.99
C LEU A 73 -25.66 -8.24 -4.62
N SER A 74 -26.03 -8.88 -5.74
CA SER A 74 -25.13 -9.78 -6.47
C SER A 74 -23.92 -9.05 -7.04
N LEU A 75 -24.12 -7.87 -7.64
CA LEU A 75 -23.03 -7.06 -8.21
C LEU A 75 -22.09 -6.51 -7.13
N VAL A 76 -22.63 -6.03 -6.00
CA VAL A 76 -21.83 -5.54 -4.87
C VAL A 76 -21.03 -6.69 -4.26
N GLY A 77 -21.63 -7.86 -4.05
CA GLY A 77 -20.93 -9.04 -3.54
C GLY A 77 -19.79 -9.49 -4.46
N LEU A 78 -20.03 -9.51 -5.77
CA LEU A 78 -19.01 -9.84 -6.77
C LEU A 78 -17.89 -8.79 -6.80
N GLY A 79 -18.25 -7.51 -6.72
CA GLY A 79 -17.31 -6.39 -6.67
C GLY A 79 -16.41 -6.42 -5.44
N LEU A 80 -16.97 -6.65 -4.24
CA LEU A 80 -16.19 -6.76 -2.99
C LEU A 80 -15.24 -7.96 -3.02
N MET A 81 -15.70 -9.11 -3.54
CA MET A 81 -14.86 -10.30 -3.63
C MET A 81 -13.74 -10.13 -4.67
N ALA A 82 -14.04 -9.54 -5.83
CA ALA A 82 -13.04 -9.17 -6.83
C ALA A 82 -12.05 -8.13 -6.29
N ALA A 83 -12.52 -7.12 -5.56
CA ALA A 83 -11.66 -6.10 -4.95
C ALA A 83 -10.72 -6.70 -3.91
N HIS A 84 -11.18 -7.63 -3.07
CA HIS A 84 -10.32 -8.34 -2.12
C HIS A 84 -9.22 -9.15 -2.83
N ASP A 85 -9.54 -9.80 -3.95
CA ASP A 85 -8.59 -10.59 -4.72
C ASP A 85 -7.60 -9.74 -5.50
N ILE A 86 -8.11 -8.69 -6.15
CA ILE A 86 -7.31 -7.71 -6.88
C ILE A 86 -6.42 -6.93 -5.91
N SER A 87 -6.87 -6.64 -4.68
CA SER A 87 -6.05 -5.98 -3.66
C SER A 87 -4.83 -6.82 -3.27
N GLY A 88 -4.98 -8.14 -3.11
CA GLY A 88 -3.83 -9.03 -2.90
C GLY A 88 -2.88 -9.09 -4.11
N PHE A 89 -3.46 -9.14 -5.32
CA PHE A 89 -2.68 -9.23 -6.56
C PHE A 89 -1.97 -7.92 -6.93
N ILE A 90 -2.64 -6.77 -6.78
CA ILE A 90 -2.07 -5.43 -6.99
C ILE A 90 -1.15 -5.06 -5.84
N GLY A 91 -1.43 -5.44 -4.59
CA GLY A 91 -0.51 -5.21 -3.47
C GLY A 91 0.86 -5.87 -3.71
N SER A 92 0.86 -7.12 -4.17
CA SER A 92 2.10 -7.82 -4.55
C SER A 92 2.80 -7.21 -5.78
N ARG A 93 2.04 -6.69 -6.76
CA ARG A 93 2.61 -6.04 -7.95
C ARG A 93 3.00 -4.57 -7.76
N ALA A 94 2.36 -3.83 -6.87
CA ALA A 94 2.69 -2.46 -6.53
C ALA A 94 3.97 -2.43 -5.69
N LEU A 95 4.15 -3.38 -4.77
CA LEU A 95 5.46 -3.64 -4.17
C LEU A 95 6.49 -3.99 -5.26
N LYS A 96 6.15 -4.88 -6.19
CA LYS A 96 7.04 -5.24 -7.30
C LYS A 96 7.44 -4.00 -8.10
N VAL A 97 6.51 -3.12 -8.50
CA VAL A 97 6.80 -1.91 -9.28
C VAL A 97 7.60 -0.86 -8.48
N LEU A 98 7.32 -0.69 -7.17
CA LEU A 98 8.12 0.19 -6.30
C LEU A 98 9.55 -0.35 -6.08
N TYR A 99 9.76 -1.66 -6.21
CA TYR A 99 11.07 -2.31 -6.08
C TYR A 99 11.76 -2.62 -7.43
N THR A 100 11.10 -2.42 -8.58
CA THR A 100 11.62 -2.82 -9.92
C THR A 100 12.43 -1.72 -10.60
N ASP A 101 12.43 -0.48 -10.12
CA ASP A 101 12.98 0.60 -10.97
C ASP A 101 14.51 0.60 -11.10
N GLU A 102 15.30 -0.07 -10.26
CA GLU A 102 16.75 -0.15 -10.51
C GLU A 102 17.37 -1.49 -10.10
N GLY A 103 17.77 -2.29 -11.10
CA GLY A 103 18.80 -3.31 -10.97
C GLY A 103 18.28 -4.74 -10.82
N ALA A 104 18.16 -5.42 -11.96
CA ALA A 104 18.24 -6.87 -12.16
C ALA A 104 17.80 -7.74 -10.97
N GLN A 105 16.54 -8.19 -10.99
CA GLN A 105 16.19 -9.45 -10.33
C GLN A 105 17.08 -10.51 -10.96
N ALA A 106 18.13 -10.92 -10.23
CA ALA A 106 18.85 -12.13 -10.54
C ALA A 106 17.81 -13.26 -10.42
N ALA A 107 17.22 -13.67 -11.55
CA ALA A 107 16.37 -14.84 -11.67
C ALA A 107 17.23 -16.07 -11.40
N SER A 108 17.60 -16.26 -10.13
CA SER A 108 18.27 -17.46 -9.66
C SER A 108 17.16 -18.44 -9.26
N PRO A 109 17.16 -19.66 -9.81
CA PRO A 109 16.17 -20.67 -9.45
C PRO A 109 16.08 -20.94 -7.94
N ASP A 110 17.15 -20.68 -7.20
CA ASP A 110 17.20 -20.91 -5.76
C ASP A 110 16.57 -19.78 -4.94
N TYR A 111 16.66 -18.52 -5.39
CA TYR A 111 15.89 -17.42 -4.78
C TYR A 111 14.39 -17.57 -5.06
N ASP A 112 14.02 -17.97 -6.28
CA ASP A 112 12.62 -18.17 -6.66
C ASP A 112 11.94 -19.26 -5.81
N LYS A 113 12.65 -20.36 -5.51
CA LYS A 113 12.16 -21.40 -4.57
C LYS A 113 11.91 -20.83 -3.18
N ALA A 114 12.79 -19.95 -2.70
CA ALA A 114 12.61 -19.34 -1.39
C ALA A 114 11.35 -18.46 -1.34
N GLU A 115 11.08 -17.69 -2.40
CA GLU A 115 9.84 -16.92 -2.51
C GLU A 115 8.60 -17.79 -2.66
N GLU A 116 8.70 -18.96 -3.32
CA GLU A 116 7.62 -19.94 -3.38
C GLU A 116 7.29 -20.50 -1.99
N GLU A 117 8.29 -20.89 -1.21
CA GLU A 117 8.09 -21.35 0.17
C GLU A 117 7.49 -20.24 1.06
N TRP A 118 7.93 -19.00 0.88
CA TRP A 118 7.32 -17.86 1.57
C TRP A 118 5.84 -17.70 1.20
N ALA A 119 5.49 -17.79 -0.09
CA ALA A 119 4.11 -17.69 -0.55
C ALA A 119 3.21 -18.84 -0.04
N ASN A 120 3.80 -20.01 0.23
CA ASN A 120 3.14 -21.15 0.85
C ASN A 120 2.95 -20.99 2.37
N GLY A 121 3.54 -19.95 2.98
CA GLY A 121 3.52 -19.68 4.41
C GLY A 121 4.63 -20.39 5.20
N ASN A 122 5.57 -21.04 4.50
CA ASN A 122 6.70 -21.75 5.10
C ASN A 122 7.87 -20.77 5.35
N PHE A 123 7.63 -19.77 6.20
CA PHE A 123 8.53 -18.63 6.39
C PHE A 123 9.94 -19.00 6.86
N LEU A 124 10.06 -19.98 7.76
CA LEU A 124 11.37 -20.44 8.26
C LEU A 124 12.18 -21.14 7.16
N GLU A 125 11.51 -21.94 6.32
CA GLU A 125 12.15 -22.60 5.18
C GLU A 125 12.59 -21.58 4.13
N ALA A 126 11.73 -20.60 3.83
CA ALA A 126 12.06 -19.49 2.95
C ALA A 126 13.31 -18.73 3.43
N ILE A 127 13.38 -18.41 4.73
CA ILE A 127 14.56 -17.77 5.32
C ILE A 127 15.81 -18.65 5.16
N GLN A 128 15.70 -19.94 5.41
CA GLN A 128 16.83 -20.86 5.28
C GLN A 128 17.35 -20.90 3.84
N LEU A 129 16.46 -21.02 2.86
CA LEU A 129 16.80 -20.99 1.44
C LEU A 129 17.45 -19.65 1.04
N MET A 130 16.93 -18.51 1.54
CA MET A 130 17.53 -17.20 1.28
C MET A 130 18.93 -17.06 1.90
N ARG A 131 19.16 -17.62 3.09
CA ARG A 131 20.51 -17.64 3.69
C ARG A 131 21.47 -18.51 2.89
N ASP A 132 21.01 -19.66 2.41
CA ASP A 132 21.82 -20.54 1.58
C ASP A 132 22.13 -19.92 0.21
N TYR A 133 21.19 -19.15 -0.34
CA TYR A 133 21.41 -18.30 -1.51
C TYR A 133 22.46 -17.22 -1.25
N LEU A 134 22.41 -16.51 -0.12
CA LEU A 134 23.38 -15.48 0.27
C LEU A 134 24.79 -16.04 0.48
N LYS A 135 24.95 -17.27 0.97
CA LYS A 135 26.27 -17.92 1.09
C LYS A 135 26.94 -18.05 -0.27
N GLN A 136 26.17 -18.34 -1.31
CA GLN A 136 26.65 -18.49 -2.68
C GLN A 136 26.76 -17.13 -3.38
N ASN A 137 25.91 -16.18 -3.00
CA ASN A 137 25.81 -14.86 -3.62
C ASN A 137 25.90 -13.72 -2.58
N PRO A 138 27.06 -13.50 -1.93
CA PRO A 138 27.17 -12.54 -0.83
C PRO A 138 26.93 -11.08 -1.22
N ARG A 139 26.87 -10.75 -2.52
CA ARG A 139 26.58 -9.39 -3.01
C ARG A 139 25.08 -9.12 -3.16
N GLU A 140 24.26 -10.16 -3.12
CA GLU A 140 22.82 -10.08 -3.35
C GLU A 140 22.08 -9.70 -2.06
N GLN A 141 22.37 -8.51 -1.57
CA GLN A 141 21.86 -7.98 -0.31
C GLN A 141 20.33 -7.82 -0.28
N HIS A 142 19.66 -7.91 -1.42
CA HIS A 142 18.20 -7.96 -1.49
C HIS A 142 17.64 -9.17 -0.73
N ALA A 143 18.31 -10.31 -0.75
CA ALA A 143 17.89 -11.49 0.01
C ALA A 143 18.04 -11.28 1.52
N ALA A 144 19.06 -10.54 1.96
CA ALA A 144 19.25 -10.22 3.38
C ALA A 144 18.16 -9.25 3.89
N LEU A 145 17.82 -8.24 3.09
CA LEU A 145 16.67 -7.37 3.35
C LEU A 145 15.36 -8.17 3.44
N ARG A 146 15.16 -9.12 2.51
CA ARG A 146 13.96 -9.96 2.48
C ARG A 146 13.82 -10.81 3.75
N ILE A 147 14.91 -11.39 4.24
CA ILE A 147 14.92 -12.13 5.51
C ILE A 147 14.47 -11.23 6.67
N ALA A 148 14.99 -10.00 6.76
CA ALA A 148 14.59 -9.05 7.80
C ALA A 148 13.08 -8.72 7.73
N GLU A 149 12.55 -8.52 6.53
CA GLU A 149 11.12 -8.27 6.32
C GLU A 149 10.23 -9.45 6.75
N ILE A 150 10.65 -10.70 6.46
CA ILE A 150 9.90 -11.89 6.86
C ILE A 150 9.85 -11.99 8.39
N TYR A 151 10.96 -11.74 9.07
CA TYR A 151 10.96 -11.68 10.54
C TYR A 151 10.05 -10.58 11.08
N GLU A 152 10.04 -9.41 10.45
CA GLU A 152 9.25 -8.25 10.89
C GLU A 152 7.75 -8.47 10.68
N LYS A 153 7.34 -8.84 9.46
CA LYS A 153 5.95 -8.79 9.01
C LYS A 153 5.23 -10.13 9.22
N ASP A 154 5.89 -11.23 8.88
CA ASP A 154 5.25 -12.54 8.82
C ASP A 154 5.39 -13.30 10.16
N LEU A 155 6.60 -13.30 10.73
CA LEU A 155 6.89 -13.99 11.99
C LEU A 155 6.70 -13.10 13.23
N GLN A 156 6.60 -11.78 13.05
CA GLN A 156 6.53 -10.78 14.12
C GLN A 156 7.63 -10.93 15.18
N ASN A 157 8.79 -11.45 14.78
CA ASN A 157 9.97 -11.56 15.63
C ASN A 157 10.82 -10.30 15.44
N PHE A 158 10.42 -9.25 16.15
CA PHE A 158 11.02 -7.91 16.01
C PHE A 158 12.50 -7.87 16.41
N LEU A 159 12.92 -8.73 17.35
CA LEU A 159 14.33 -8.82 17.74
C LEU A 159 15.17 -9.42 16.61
N ALA A 160 14.72 -10.54 16.03
CA ALA A 160 15.40 -11.14 14.88
C ALA A 160 15.43 -10.18 13.69
N ALA A 161 14.31 -9.52 13.38
CA ALA A 161 14.24 -8.52 12.32
C ALA A 161 15.27 -7.39 12.53
N ALA A 162 15.36 -6.85 13.76
CA ALA A 162 16.30 -5.79 14.07
C ALA A 162 17.76 -6.23 13.86
N LEU A 163 18.12 -7.44 14.31
CA LEU A 163 19.46 -7.99 14.12
C LEU A 163 19.81 -8.17 12.64
N GLU A 164 18.86 -8.63 11.82
CA GLU A 164 19.07 -8.77 10.37
C GLU A 164 19.23 -7.40 9.70
N TYR A 165 18.41 -6.41 10.04
CA TYR A 165 18.59 -5.05 9.54
C TYR A 165 19.94 -4.46 9.98
N GLU A 166 20.37 -4.65 11.23
CA GLU A 166 21.69 -4.22 11.69
C GLU A 166 22.83 -4.81 10.84
N GLU A 167 22.73 -6.10 10.50
CA GLU A 167 23.72 -6.75 9.66
C GLU A 167 23.70 -6.21 8.22
N VAL A 168 22.51 -6.01 7.67
CA VAL A 168 22.32 -5.41 6.34
C VAL A 168 22.93 -4.01 6.25
N LEU A 169 22.78 -3.17 7.29
CA LEU A 169 23.32 -1.81 7.31
C LEU A 169 24.85 -1.74 7.39
N LYS A 170 25.53 -2.85 7.68
CA LYS A 170 27.01 -2.96 7.59
C LYS A 170 27.48 -3.18 6.16
N GLN A 171 26.58 -3.58 5.26
CA GLN A 171 26.88 -3.88 3.88
C GLN A 171 26.81 -2.63 3.01
N ARG A 172 27.47 -2.66 1.85
CA ARG A 172 27.43 -1.55 0.90
C ARG A 172 26.12 -1.57 0.11
N LEU A 173 25.18 -0.71 0.50
CA LEU A 173 23.90 -0.52 -0.16
C LEU A 173 23.86 0.82 -0.91
N PRO A 174 23.03 0.95 -1.96
CA PRO A 174 22.68 2.25 -2.51
C PRO A 174 22.12 3.16 -1.39
N PRO A 175 22.47 4.46 -1.37
CA PRO A 175 22.08 5.38 -0.30
C PRO A 175 20.60 5.36 0.05
N GLU A 176 19.71 5.33 -0.96
CA GLU A 176 18.28 5.31 -0.76
C GLU A 176 17.81 4.02 -0.06
N ARG A 177 18.30 2.85 -0.50
CA ARG A 177 17.97 1.55 0.12
C ARG A 177 18.50 1.46 1.54
N TRP A 178 19.72 1.93 1.76
CA TRP A 178 20.31 2.00 3.10
C TRP A 178 19.42 2.85 4.03
N GLY A 179 19.04 4.04 3.56
CA GLY A 179 18.20 4.96 4.32
C GLY A 179 16.87 4.35 4.72
N TRP A 180 16.17 3.69 3.80
CA TRP A 180 14.89 3.04 4.11
C TRP A 180 15.04 1.85 5.07
N ALA A 181 16.06 1.01 4.89
CA ALA A 181 16.35 -0.07 5.84
C ALA A 181 16.65 0.46 7.26
N ALA A 182 17.38 1.58 7.35
CA ALA A 182 17.66 2.25 8.61
C ALA A 182 16.38 2.84 9.26
N ILE A 183 15.46 3.37 8.45
CA ILE A 183 14.15 3.82 8.95
C ILE A 183 13.32 2.64 9.50
N HIS A 184 13.32 1.48 8.83
CA HIS A 184 12.65 0.28 9.35
C HIS A 184 13.23 -0.15 10.70
N LEU A 185 14.56 -0.21 10.81
CA LEU A 185 15.25 -0.52 12.06
C LEU A 185 14.93 0.50 13.16
N CYS A 186 14.92 1.80 12.85
CA CYS A 186 14.53 2.85 13.78
C CYS A 186 13.11 2.62 14.33
N ASN A 187 12.15 2.28 13.46
CA ASN A 187 10.77 2.02 13.87
C ASN A 187 10.69 0.80 14.80
N LEU A 188 11.46 -0.26 14.53
CA LEU A 188 11.55 -1.42 15.41
C LEU A 188 12.10 -1.05 16.78
N TYR A 189 13.18 -0.26 16.81
CA TYR A 189 13.76 0.22 18.07
C TYR A 189 12.77 1.01 18.90
N THR A 190 12.07 1.98 18.31
CA THR A 190 11.13 2.81 19.07
C THR A 190 9.87 2.05 19.45
N SER A 191 9.25 1.31 18.53
CA SER A 191 7.88 0.82 18.73
C SER A 191 7.78 -0.58 19.32
N LYS A 192 8.78 -1.45 19.12
CA LYS A 192 8.71 -2.87 19.50
C LYS A 192 9.76 -3.27 20.54
N LEU A 193 10.92 -2.62 20.52
CA LEU A 193 12.06 -2.99 21.36
C LEU A 193 12.33 -2.02 22.51
N ASN A 194 11.66 -0.87 22.55
CA ASN A 194 11.85 0.18 23.56
C ASN A 194 13.32 0.65 23.68
N GLN A 195 14.02 0.74 22.54
CA GLN A 195 15.41 1.17 22.41
C GLN A 195 15.49 2.57 21.78
N SER A 196 14.81 3.54 22.38
CA SER A 196 14.67 4.90 21.84
C SER A 196 16.01 5.59 21.59
N ASP A 197 17.01 5.38 22.46
CA ASP A 197 18.34 5.97 22.29
C ASP A 197 19.03 5.48 21.02
N LYS A 198 18.94 4.18 20.72
CA LYS A 198 19.46 3.61 19.47
C LYS A 198 18.72 4.14 18.25
N ALA A 199 17.41 4.31 18.37
CA ALA A 199 16.59 4.89 17.31
C ALA A 199 17.05 6.32 16.99
N ILE A 200 17.22 7.17 18.02
CA ILE A 200 17.68 8.55 17.88
C ILE A 200 19.08 8.61 17.26
N ALA A 201 20.01 7.80 17.76
CA ALA A 201 21.36 7.71 17.20
C ALA A 201 21.34 7.31 15.71
N LEU A 202 20.48 6.36 15.35
CA LEU A 202 20.31 5.94 13.95
C LEU A 202 19.70 7.04 13.08
N LEU A 203 18.72 7.80 13.58
CA LEU A 203 18.15 8.96 12.86
C LEU A 203 19.22 10.01 12.56
N HIS A 204 20.05 10.36 13.54
CA HIS A 204 21.18 11.28 13.33
C HIS A 204 22.15 10.72 12.27
N ARG A 205 22.44 9.42 12.32
CA ARG A 205 23.29 8.75 11.33
C ARG A 205 22.73 8.84 9.92
N ILE A 206 21.43 8.62 9.73
CA ILE A 206 20.77 8.76 8.42
C ILE A 206 20.94 10.20 7.89
N VAL A 207 20.74 11.21 8.73
CA VAL A 207 20.89 12.62 8.32
C VAL A 207 22.33 12.97 7.99
N ALA A 208 23.30 12.46 8.76
CA ALA A 208 24.71 12.76 8.59
C ALA A 208 25.33 12.05 7.37
N GLU A 209 25.04 10.76 7.18
CA GLU A 209 25.64 9.95 6.11
C GLU A 209 24.85 10.00 4.79
N HIS A 210 23.54 10.25 4.85
CA HIS A 210 22.63 10.12 3.70
C HIS A 210 21.65 11.30 3.56
N GLY A 211 22.09 12.51 3.92
CA GLY A 211 21.27 13.72 4.04
C GLY A 211 20.40 14.10 2.83
N GLU A 212 20.79 13.68 1.63
CA GLU A 212 20.10 13.96 0.36
C GLU A 212 18.93 13.01 0.06
N THR A 213 18.82 11.89 0.79
CA THR A 213 17.79 10.85 0.56
C THR A 213 16.43 11.25 1.11
N ALA A 214 15.35 10.65 0.58
CA ALA A 214 14.02 10.83 1.14
C ALA A 214 13.91 10.26 2.57
N ALA A 215 14.67 9.21 2.86
CA ALA A 215 14.82 8.67 4.21
C ALA A 215 15.41 9.69 5.19
N ALA A 216 16.40 10.49 4.77
CA ALA A 216 16.96 11.55 5.62
C ALA A 216 15.98 12.71 5.84
N GLU A 217 15.15 13.06 4.88
CA GLU A 217 14.06 14.01 5.11
C GLU A 217 13.10 13.51 6.19
N LYS A 218 12.71 12.23 6.12
CA LYS A 218 11.88 11.58 7.14
C LYS A 218 12.58 11.57 8.51
N ALA A 219 13.89 11.30 8.54
CA ALA A 219 14.66 11.31 9.76
C ALA A 219 14.73 12.70 10.41
N ARG A 220 14.95 13.76 9.61
CA ARG A 220 14.91 15.15 10.09
C ARG A 220 13.57 15.52 10.70
N LYS A 221 12.46 15.18 10.01
CA LYS A 221 11.11 15.41 10.53
C LYS A 221 10.89 14.70 11.87
N ARG A 222 11.38 13.46 12.00
CA ARG A 222 11.24 12.70 13.25
C ARG A 222 12.08 13.29 14.38
N LEU A 223 13.31 13.73 14.11
CA LEU A 223 14.15 14.39 15.10
C LEU A 223 13.51 15.71 15.57
N ALA A 224 12.99 16.54 14.65
CA ALA A 224 12.30 17.77 15.01
C ALA A 224 11.08 17.53 15.93
N GLN A 225 10.30 16.47 15.68
CA GLN A 225 9.21 16.08 16.58
C GLN A 225 9.70 15.70 17.97
N LEU A 226 10.78 14.92 18.06
CA LEU A 226 11.35 14.50 19.34
C LEU A 226 11.92 15.68 20.14
N GLU A 227 12.40 16.70 19.45
CA GLU A 227 12.85 17.97 20.05
C GLU A 227 11.67 18.76 20.60
N GLU A 228 10.58 18.88 19.83
CA GLU A 228 9.33 19.52 20.27
C GLU A 228 8.70 18.80 21.48
N GLU A 229 8.78 17.46 21.50
CA GLU A 229 8.36 16.61 22.62
C GLU A 229 9.30 16.71 23.84
N GLY A 230 10.44 17.40 23.73
CA GLY A 230 11.44 17.56 24.78
C GLY A 230 12.22 16.28 25.11
N ILE A 231 12.18 15.28 24.22
CA ILE A 231 12.86 13.98 24.38
C ILE A 231 14.34 14.12 24.03
N ILE A 232 14.67 14.96 23.04
CA ILE A 232 16.04 15.31 22.69
C ILE A 232 16.27 16.80 22.93
N ALA A 233 17.48 17.15 23.38
CA ALA A 233 17.85 18.55 23.53
C ALA A 233 17.93 19.22 22.15
N ALA A 234 17.42 20.45 22.07
CA ALA A 234 17.59 21.29 20.89
C ALA A 234 19.08 21.34 20.51
N PRO A 235 19.44 21.21 19.22
CA PRO A 235 20.80 21.44 18.78
C PRO A 235 21.22 22.82 19.29
N VAL A 236 22.23 22.86 20.17
CA VAL A 236 22.84 24.12 20.55
C VAL A 236 23.34 24.75 19.26
N GLU A 237 22.73 25.86 18.84
CA GLU A 237 23.27 26.68 17.76
C GLU A 237 24.72 26.97 18.15
N THR A 238 25.64 26.29 17.48
CA THR A 238 27.05 26.62 17.65
C THR A 238 27.15 28.04 17.11
N PRO A 239 27.51 29.04 17.91
CA PRO A 239 27.61 30.40 17.42
C PRO A 239 28.48 30.38 16.16
N ALA A 240 27.92 30.86 15.05
CA ALA A 240 28.66 30.98 13.80
C ALA A 240 30.03 31.57 14.13
N GLU A 241 31.08 30.81 13.82
CA GLU A 241 32.45 31.24 14.04
C GLU A 241 32.56 32.66 13.46
N PRO A 242 32.92 33.67 14.27
CA PRO A 242 32.89 35.05 13.82
C PRO A 242 33.73 35.13 12.55
N ALA A 243 33.11 35.64 11.48
CA ALA A 243 33.76 35.81 10.19
C ALA A 243 35.17 36.37 10.41
N PRO A 244 36.21 35.79 9.78
CA PRO A 244 37.57 36.27 9.97
C PRO A 244 37.57 37.78 9.72
N PRO A 245 38.22 38.57 10.60
CA PRO A 245 38.14 40.03 10.54
C PRO A 245 38.45 40.47 9.12
N ALA A 246 37.57 41.30 8.55
CA ALA A 246 37.76 41.86 7.24
C ALA A 246 39.19 42.43 7.18
N SER A 247 39.99 41.90 6.26
CA SER A 247 41.37 42.30 6.07
C SER A 247 41.43 43.82 5.91
N ASN A 248 42.01 44.53 6.88
CA ASN A 248 42.27 45.98 6.84
C ASN A 248 43.36 46.36 5.81
N LEU A 249 43.68 45.47 4.87
CA LEU A 249 44.70 45.70 3.87
C LEU A 249 44.09 46.43 2.67
N PRO A 250 44.77 47.47 2.15
CA PRO A 250 44.32 48.17 0.96
C PRO A 250 44.24 47.22 -0.24
N PRO A 251 43.37 47.52 -1.22
CA PRO A 251 43.17 46.68 -2.40
C PRO A 251 44.51 46.45 -3.11
N GLY A 252 44.97 45.19 -3.11
CA GLY A 252 46.25 44.76 -3.72
C GLY A 252 47.13 43.83 -2.87
N PHE A 253 46.87 43.69 -1.56
CA PHE A 253 47.72 42.94 -0.62
C PHE A 253 47.10 41.63 -0.08
N ALA A 254 46.12 41.05 -0.76
CA ALA A 254 45.62 39.74 -0.36
C ALA A 254 46.68 38.64 -0.61
N PRO A 255 46.92 37.72 0.33
CA PRO A 255 47.85 36.62 0.12
C PRO A 255 47.33 35.71 -1.00
N LYS A 256 48.18 35.39 -1.99
CA LYS A 256 47.88 34.37 -3.00
C LYS A 256 47.66 33.05 -2.30
N LYS A 257 46.46 32.46 -2.48
CA LYS A 257 46.17 31.09 -2.06
C LYS A 257 47.15 30.14 -2.78
N LEU A 258 47.92 29.38 -2.00
CA LEU A 258 48.70 28.22 -2.47
C LEU A 258 47.75 27.05 -2.73
#